data_AF-A0A9W9YNY6-F1
#
_entry.id   AF-A0A9W9YNY6-F1
#
_cell.length_a   1.000
_cell.length_b   1.000
_cell.length_c   1.000
_cell.angle_alpha   90.00
_cell.angle_beta   90.00
_cell.angle_gamma   90.00
#
_symmetry.space_group_name_H-M   'P 1'
#
loop_
_entity.id
_entity.type
_entity.pdbx_description
1 polymer ?
#
loop_
_entity_poly.entity_id
_entity_poly.type
_entity_poly.pdbx_seq_one_letter_code
_entity_poly.pdbx_strand_id
1 'polypeptide(L)'
;MNGPQGEDLFMSCISELVLETREPGCIDKFHKDTQKIIELVAKDSAEKGLSEEAVKLFDLAKNHDKALEILNKLLSQVVSTSSGLQSPRDRLQTMAVDLAQRYRTLGHSASQSRISTFFLLLDLMQFFDLYHAGQLDTALDVMQKLRLVPLGSESVEERVASFRQYSDEIRRNLPDVLLATMNILYTKYRNTRGSGQSPLIDSHRDDGGQERYRDILRHQARALITFAGLIPYRLPGDTNARLVQMEVLMN
;
A
#
# COMPACT_ATOMS: atom_id res chain seq x y z
N MET A 1 41.29 13.47 9.84
CA MET A 1 41.41 14.57 10.83
C MET A 1 40.04 14.61 11.50
N ASN A 2 39.95 14.27 12.78
CA ASN A 2 38.63 14.09 13.41
C ASN A 2 38.04 15.46 13.78
N GLY A 3 36.77 15.68 13.43
CA GLY A 3 36.02 16.86 13.81
C GLY A 3 35.63 16.87 15.29
N PRO A 4 35.00 17.95 15.78
CA PRO A 4 34.68 18.17 17.19
C PRO A 4 33.71 17.12 17.80
N GLN A 5 33.11 16.25 16.99
CA GLN A 5 32.24 15.15 17.43
C GLN A 5 32.84 13.74 17.20
N GLY A 6 34.11 13.64 16.81
CA GLY A 6 34.77 12.36 16.55
C GLY A 6 34.48 11.75 15.16
N GLU A 7 33.65 12.41 14.35
CA GLU A 7 33.43 12.04 12.95
C GLU A 7 34.59 12.55 12.08
N ASP A 8 34.97 11.78 11.06
CA ASP A 8 36.05 12.16 10.14
C ASP A 8 35.58 13.37 9.31
N LEU A 9 36.24 14.52 9.49
CA LEU A 9 35.81 15.81 8.92
C LEU A 9 35.66 15.74 7.39
N PHE A 10 36.47 14.89 6.77
CA PHE A 10 36.40 14.56 5.35
C PHE A 10 35.05 13.98 4.92
N MET A 11 34.48 13.07 5.72
CA MET A 11 33.22 12.40 5.43
C MET A 11 32.03 13.38 5.56
N SER A 12 32.08 14.27 6.55
CA SER A 12 31.08 15.33 6.72
C SER A 12 31.09 16.30 5.55
N CYS A 13 32.26 16.78 5.12
CA CYS A 13 32.37 17.68 3.97
C CYS A 13 31.94 17.01 2.65
N ILE A 14 32.20 15.71 2.47
CA ILE A 14 31.72 14.98 1.30
C ILE A 14 30.20 14.83 1.35
N SER A 15 29.62 14.54 2.52
CA SER A 15 28.16 14.47 2.67
C SER A 15 27.50 15.79 2.28
N GLU A 16 28.02 16.92 2.76
CA GLU A 16 27.55 18.25 2.37
C GLU A 16 27.71 18.51 0.87
N LEU A 17 28.88 18.20 0.31
CA LEU A 17 29.15 18.40 -1.11
C LEU A 17 28.22 17.57 -2.02
N VAL A 18 27.97 16.29 -1.68
CA VAL A 18 27.05 15.42 -2.45
C VAL A 18 25.62 15.94 -2.38
N LEU A 19 25.19 16.40 -1.20
CA LEU A 19 23.87 16.99 -1.02
C LEU A 19 23.69 18.26 -1.85
N GLU A 20 24.74 19.08 -1.98
CA GLU A 20 24.72 20.30 -2.80
C GLU A 20 24.82 20.04 -4.31
N THR A 21 25.70 19.13 -4.74
CA THR A 21 26.03 18.95 -6.16
C THR A 21 25.18 17.90 -6.87
N ARG A 22 24.64 16.89 -6.18
CA ARG A 22 23.73 15.87 -6.73
C ARG A 22 24.21 15.16 -8.01
N GLU A 23 25.53 15.10 -8.27
CA GLU A 23 26.07 14.44 -9.47
C GLU A 23 26.52 12.99 -9.20
N PRO A 24 25.95 11.99 -9.90
CA PRO A 24 26.37 10.60 -9.75
C PRO A 24 27.73 10.30 -10.40
N GLY A 25 28.53 9.44 -9.75
CA GLY A 25 29.71 8.80 -10.34
C GLY A 25 31.04 9.56 -10.24
N CYS A 26 31.04 10.77 -9.69
CA CYS A 26 32.29 11.50 -9.45
C CYS A 26 33.11 10.86 -8.31
N ILE A 27 32.49 10.46 -7.20
CA ILE A 27 33.17 9.88 -6.03
C ILE A 27 33.76 8.49 -6.32
N ASP A 28 33.11 7.70 -7.18
CA ASP A 28 33.59 6.37 -7.58
C ASP A 28 34.97 6.39 -8.25
N LYS A 29 35.38 7.54 -8.80
CA LYS A 29 36.70 7.71 -9.43
C LYS A 29 37.82 8.00 -8.42
N PHE A 30 37.50 8.40 -7.19
CA PHE A 30 38.47 8.94 -6.23
C PHE A 30 38.64 8.11 -4.96
N HIS A 31 37.73 7.19 -4.65
CA HIS A 31 37.78 6.47 -3.37
C HIS A 31 37.46 4.97 -3.45
N LYS A 32 38.09 4.17 -2.58
CA LYS A 32 37.86 2.72 -2.49
C LYS A 32 36.65 2.36 -1.62
N ASP A 33 36.31 3.20 -0.65
CA ASP A 33 35.21 2.98 0.33
C ASP A 33 33.93 3.75 -0.03
N THR A 34 33.60 3.88 -1.32
CA THR A 34 32.45 4.68 -1.79
C THR A 34 31.11 4.20 -1.22
N GLN A 35 30.95 2.90 -0.97
CA GLN A 35 29.73 2.35 -0.40
C GLN A 35 29.42 2.93 1.00
N LYS A 36 30.42 3.02 1.89
CA LYS A 36 30.25 3.59 3.24
C LYS A 36 29.92 5.08 3.19
N ILE A 37 30.52 5.80 2.23
CA ILE A 37 30.21 7.21 2.00
C ILE A 37 28.74 7.34 1.61
N ILE A 38 28.28 6.56 0.62
CA ILE A 38 26.89 6.61 0.16
C ILE A 38 25.92 6.27 1.31
N GLU A 39 26.21 5.26 2.14
CA GLU A 39 25.38 4.94 3.30
C GLU A 39 25.32 6.09 4.33
N LEU A 40 26.43 6.79 4.57
CA LEU A 40 26.46 7.95 5.46
C LEU A 40 25.59 9.08 4.90
N VAL A 41 25.76 9.42 3.61
CA VAL A 41 24.94 10.47 2.96
C VAL A 41 23.46 10.08 2.92
N ALA A 42 23.15 8.79 2.73
CA ALA A 42 21.80 8.28 2.77
C ALA A 42 21.16 8.47 4.15
N LYS A 43 21.91 8.22 5.22
CA LYS A 43 21.48 8.43 6.60
C LYS A 43 21.23 9.91 6.88
N ASP A 44 22.17 10.78 6.52
CA ASP A 44 22.02 12.24 6.67
C ASP A 44 20.82 12.76 5.88
N SER A 45 20.60 12.25 4.67
CA SER A 45 19.44 12.59 3.83
C SER A 45 18.13 12.19 4.51
N ALA A 46 18.07 11.00 5.12
CA ALA A 46 16.90 10.54 5.84
C ALA A 46 16.62 11.40 7.08
N GLU A 47 17.65 11.76 7.84
CA GLU A 47 17.56 12.62 9.04
C GLU A 47 17.10 14.04 8.68
N LYS A 48 17.51 14.56 7.51
CA LYS A 48 17.06 15.84 6.95
C LYS A 48 15.65 15.79 6.33
N GLY A 49 14.97 14.65 6.37
CA GLY A 49 13.62 14.46 5.82
C GLY A 49 13.56 14.23 4.30
N LEU A 50 14.70 14.12 3.62
CA LEU A 50 14.81 13.84 2.18
C LEU A 50 14.65 12.33 1.90
N SER A 51 13.52 11.77 2.32
CA SER A 51 13.29 10.31 2.35
C SER A 51 13.42 9.64 0.98
N GLU A 52 12.97 10.29 -0.09
CA GLU A 52 13.07 9.74 -1.46
C GLU A 52 14.51 9.64 -1.95
N GLU A 53 15.34 10.65 -1.65
CA GLU A 53 16.76 10.62 -2.00
C GLU A 53 17.50 9.59 -1.14
N ALA A 54 17.16 9.48 0.14
CA ALA A 54 17.68 8.44 1.01
C ALA A 54 17.41 7.03 0.46
N VAL A 55 16.22 6.76 -0.07
CA VAL A 55 15.89 5.46 -0.70
C VAL A 55 16.83 5.16 -1.87
N LYS A 56 17.04 6.13 -2.78
CA LYS A 56 17.94 5.97 -3.93
C LYS A 56 19.39 5.71 -3.48
N LEU A 57 19.86 6.44 -2.48
CA LEU A 57 21.22 6.29 -1.96
C LEU A 57 21.42 4.96 -1.23
N PHE A 58 20.47 4.52 -0.40
CA PHE A 58 20.55 3.20 0.24
C PHE A 58 20.52 2.05 -0.78
N ASP A 59 19.69 2.16 -1.81
CA ASP A 59 19.66 1.20 -2.91
C ASP A 59 20.98 1.18 -3.68
N LEU A 60 21.55 2.35 -4.00
CA LEU A 60 22.86 2.47 -4.64
C LEU A 60 23.98 1.86 -3.79
N ALA A 61 23.91 2.01 -2.47
CA ALA A 61 24.81 1.39 -1.51
C ALA A 61 24.56 -0.12 -1.30
N LYS A 62 23.66 -0.75 -2.07
CA LYS A 62 23.24 -2.16 -1.93
C LYS A 62 22.63 -2.52 -0.57
N ASN A 63 22.23 -1.51 0.20
CA ASN A 63 21.53 -1.66 1.47
C ASN A 63 20.01 -1.66 1.22
N HIS A 64 19.56 -2.69 0.50
CA HIS A 64 18.18 -2.79 0.03
C HIS A 64 17.19 -2.90 1.19
N ASP A 65 17.64 -3.45 2.31
CA ASP A 65 16.84 -3.60 3.53
C ASP A 65 16.45 -2.23 4.11
N LYS A 66 17.39 -1.28 4.19
CA LYS A 66 17.10 0.09 4.63
C LYS A 66 16.32 0.90 3.60
N ALA A 67 16.63 0.73 2.32
CA ALA A 67 15.88 1.35 1.23
C ALA A 67 14.38 0.98 1.30
N LEU A 68 14.07 -0.32 1.47
CA LEU A 68 12.68 -0.78 1.59
C LEU A 68 12.03 -0.38 2.92
N GLU A 69 12.78 -0.27 4.02
CA GLU A 69 12.23 0.23 5.27
C GLU A 69 11.64 1.65 5.10
N ILE A 70 12.40 2.54 4.46
CA ILE A 70 11.97 3.92 4.23
C ILE A 70 10.85 3.94 3.17
N LEU A 71 11.01 3.22 2.07
CA LEU A 71 10.03 3.21 0.99
C LEU A 71 8.67 2.64 1.44
N ASN A 72 8.65 1.54 2.21
CA ASN A 72 7.41 0.98 2.74
C ASN A 72 6.66 1.99 3.63
N LYS A 73 7.38 2.76 4.45
CA LYS A 73 6.80 3.83 5.27
C LYS A 73 6.21 4.96 4.43
N LEU A 74 6.86 5.32 3.32
CA LEU A 74 6.36 6.34 2.39
C LEU A 74 5.13 5.85 1.62
N LEU A 75 5.19 4.65 1.04
CA LEU A 75 4.08 4.04 0.31
C LEU A 75 2.85 3.85 1.20
N SER A 76 3.05 3.40 2.44
CA SER A 76 1.98 3.24 3.43
C SER A 76 1.22 4.54 3.72
N GLN A 77 1.82 5.71 3.51
CA GLN A 77 1.15 7.01 3.72
C GLN A 77 0.26 7.43 2.55
N VAL A 78 0.48 6.88 1.36
CA VAL A 78 -0.15 7.33 0.11
C VAL A 78 -0.93 6.24 -0.62
N VAL A 79 -0.91 4.99 -0.15
CA VAL A 79 -1.47 3.84 -0.88
C VAL A 79 -2.94 4.01 -1.23
N SER A 80 -3.75 4.58 -0.33
CA SER A 80 -5.20 4.73 -0.46
C SER A 80 -5.63 6.01 -1.18
N THR A 81 -4.72 6.98 -1.36
CA THR A 81 -5.06 8.26 -2.00
C THR A 81 -5.26 8.07 -3.50
N SER A 82 -6.08 8.91 -4.12
CA SER A 82 -6.27 8.87 -5.58
C SER A 82 -5.03 9.39 -6.29
N SER A 83 -4.65 8.78 -7.41
CA SER A 83 -3.72 9.37 -8.36
C SER A 83 -4.24 10.71 -8.87
N GLY A 84 -3.32 11.65 -9.08
CA GLY A 84 -3.59 12.96 -9.65
C GLY A 84 -2.30 13.52 -10.23
N LEU A 85 -2.36 14.25 -11.34
CA LEU A 85 -1.18 14.71 -12.07
C LEU A 85 -0.10 15.28 -11.14
N GLN A 86 1.09 14.65 -11.14
CA GLN A 86 2.24 14.99 -10.29
C GLN A 86 2.01 14.87 -8.77
N SER A 87 1.11 13.99 -8.34
CA SER A 87 0.93 13.71 -6.92
C SER A 87 2.18 13.04 -6.33
N PRO A 88 2.47 13.26 -5.03
CA PRO A 88 3.51 12.52 -4.33
C PRO A 88 3.34 11.00 -4.46
N ARG A 89 2.09 10.53 -4.56
CA ARG A 89 1.74 9.12 -4.78
C ARG A 89 2.30 8.60 -6.10
N ASP A 90 2.08 9.29 -7.22
CA ASP A 90 2.53 8.82 -8.54
C ASP A 90 4.06 8.80 -8.63
N ARG A 91 4.73 9.78 -8.01
CA ARG A 91 6.20 9.81 -7.91
C ARG A 91 6.73 8.60 -7.12
N LEU A 92 6.12 8.30 -5.98
CA LEU A 92 6.48 7.13 -5.17
C LEU A 92 6.14 5.81 -5.86
N GLN A 93 5.01 5.73 -6.56
CA GLN A 93 4.61 4.56 -7.35
C GLN A 93 5.62 4.27 -8.44
N THR A 94 6.00 5.28 -9.22
CA THR A 94 6.99 5.14 -10.31
C THR A 94 8.31 4.62 -9.76
N MET A 95 8.82 5.24 -8.68
CA MET A 95 10.05 4.81 -8.01
C MET A 95 9.96 3.36 -7.49
N ALA A 96 8.82 2.98 -6.92
CA ALA A 96 8.60 1.64 -6.41
C ALA A 96 8.52 0.60 -7.53
N VAL A 97 7.86 0.91 -8.65
CA VAL A 97 7.80 0.02 -9.82
C VAL A 97 9.18 -0.19 -10.42
N ASP A 98 9.97 0.87 -10.59
CA ASP A 98 11.34 0.79 -11.08
C ASP A 98 12.22 -0.07 -10.16
N LEU A 99 12.10 0.12 -8.84
CA LEU A 99 12.82 -0.68 -7.85
C LEU A 99 12.39 -2.15 -7.88
N ALA A 100 11.09 -2.42 -7.96
CA ALA A 100 10.53 -3.76 -8.07
C ALA A 100 11.04 -4.51 -9.30
N GLN A 101 11.10 -3.84 -10.46
CA GLN A 101 11.63 -4.42 -11.69
C GLN A 101 13.13 -4.75 -11.55
N ARG A 102 13.92 -3.86 -10.96
CA ARG A 102 15.34 -4.11 -10.71
C ARG A 102 15.57 -5.26 -9.73
N TYR A 103 14.83 -5.31 -8.62
CA TYR A 103 14.96 -6.39 -7.65
C TYR A 103 14.54 -7.76 -8.19
N ARG A 104 13.59 -7.81 -9.12
CA ARG A 104 13.21 -9.05 -9.83
C ARG A 104 14.28 -9.53 -10.81
N THR A 105 15.01 -8.60 -11.44
CA THR A 105 15.98 -8.92 -12.50
C THR A 105 17.40 -9.13 -11.97
N LEU A 106 17.84 -8.30 -11.03
CA LEU A 106 19.20 -8.29 -10.48
C LEU A 106 19.28 -8.98 -9.10
N GLY A 107 18.14 -9.28 -8.49
CA GLY A 107 18.06 -9.78 -7.11
C GLY A 107 18.14 -8.66 -6.07
N HIS A 108 17.95 -9.03 -4.80
CA HIS A 108 18.04 -8.09 -3.69
C HIS A 108 18.60 -8.72 -2.40
N SER A 109 19.16 -7.89 -1.52
CA SER A 109 19.65 -8.27 -0.19
C SER A 109 18.65 -8.02 0.94
N ALA A 110 17.45 -7.51 0.63
CA ALA A 110 16.43 -7.19 1.64
C ALA A 110 15.85 -8.43 2.31
N SER A 111 15.50 -8.31 3.60
CA SER A 111 14.82 -9.36 4.36
C SER A 111 13.48 -9.76 3.75
N GLN A 112 13.10 -11.04 3.92
CA GLN A 112 11.85 -11.58 3.37
C GLN A 112 10.61 -10.82 3.86
N SER A 113 10.61 -10.37 5.12
CA SER A 113 9.52 -9.57 5.67
C SER A 113 9.36 -8.23 4.94
N ARG A 114 10.46 -7.48 4.77
CA ARG A 114 10.41 -6.15 4.14
C ARG A 114 10.04 -6.21 2.66
N ILE A 115 10.58 -7.17 1.91
CA ILE A 115 10.24 -7.33 0.50
C ILE A 115 8.78 -7.79 0.32
N SER A 116 8.26 -8.65 1.22
CA SER A 116 6.86 -9.09 1.17
C SER A 116 5.90 -7.92 1.45
N THR A 117 6.19 -7.09 2.46
CA THR A 117 5.44 -5.85 2.72
C THR A 117 5.48 -4.92 1.51
N PHE A 118 6.65 -4.76 0.87
CA PHE A 118 6.82 -3.90 -0.29
C PHE A 118 5.93 -4.31 -1.47
N PHE A 119 5.95 -5.59 -1.84
CA PHE A 119 5.09 -6.08 -2.92
C PHE A 119 3.61 -6.01 -2.57
N LEU A 120 3.24 -6.30 -1.31
CA LEU A 120 1.85 -6.17 -0.87
C LEU A 120 1.37 -4.70 -0.92
N LEU A 121 2.22 -3.72 -0.60
CA LEU A 121 1.90 -2.30 -0.76
C LEU A 121 1.70 -1.93 -2.23
N LEU A 122 2.52 -2.45 -3.15
CA LEU A 122 2.34 -2.25 -4.60
C LEU A 122 1.02 -2.83 -5.10
N ASP A 123 0.68 -4.05 -4.67
CA ASP A 123 -0.60 -4.66 -5.03
C ASP A 123 -1.80 -3.89 -4.45
N LEU A 124 -1.64 -3.31 -3.25
CA LEU A 124 -2.64 -2.42 -2.67
C LEU A 124 -2.77 -1.10 -3.46
N MET A 125 -1.68 -0.51 -3.95
CA MET A 125 -1.77 0.65 -4.84
C MET A 125 -2.58 0.31 -6.09
N GLN A 126 -2.30 -0.84 -6.71
CA GLN A 126 -3.05 -1.33 -7.87
C GLN A 126 -4.54 -1.53 -7.56
N PHE A 127 -4.88 -2.07 -6.38
CA PHE A 127 -6.26 -2.18 -5.92
C PHE A 127 -6.94 -0.80 -5.83
N PHE A 128 -6.29 0.18 -5.20
CA PHE A 128 -6.84 1.53 -5.07
C PHE A 128 -6.94 2.25 -6.43
N ASP A 129 -6.02 2.02 -7.36
CA ASP A 129 -6.11 2.54 -8.73
C ASP A 129 -7.39 2.06 -9.42
N LEU A 130 -7.67 0.76 -9.35
CA LEU A 130 -8.88 0.16 -9.91
C LEU A 130 -10.15 0.67 -9.22
N TYR A 131 -10.11 0.80 -7.90
CA TYR A 131 -11.21 1.33 -7.10
C TYR A 131 -11.54 2.78 -7.50
N HIS A 132 -10.55 3.66 -7.55
CA HIS A 132 -10.72 5.08 -7.90
C HIS A 132 -11.09 5.26 -9.39
N ALA A 133 -10.65 4.36 -10.27
CA ALA A 133 -11.06 4.32 -11.67
C ALA A 133 -12.49 3.77 -11.89
N GLY A 134 -13.17 3.31 -10.83
CA GLY A 134 -14.51 2.74 -10.92
C GLY A 134 -14.57 1.33 -11.52
N GLN A 135 -13.42 0.66 -11.69
CA GLN A 135 -13.32 -0.72 -12.17
C GLN A 135 -13.60 -1.72 -11.03
N LEU A 136 -14.83 -1.69 -10.52
CA LEU A 136 -15.20 -2.33 -9.25
C LEU A 136 -15.10 -3.86 -9.28
N ASP A 137 -15.39 -4.50 -10.41
CA ASP A 137 -15.24 -5.96 -10.57
C ASP A 137 -13.77 -6.39 -10.45
N THR A 138 -12.91 -5.77 -11.25
CA THR A 138 -11.46 -6.03 -11.23
C THR A 138 -10.85 -5.71 -9.87
N ALA A 139 -11.27 -4.61 -9.24
CA ALA A 139 -10.80 -4.25 -7.90
C ALA A 139 -11.16 -5.33 -6.86
N LEU A 140 -12.38 -5.87 -6.92
CA LEU A 140 -12.81 -6.93 -6.00
C LEU A 140 -12.05 -8.24 -6.25
N ASP A 141 -11.77 -8.59 -7.51
CA ASP A 141 -10.95 -9.75 -7.86
C ASP A 141 -9.52 -9.64 -7.33
N VAL A 142 -8.92 -8.45 -7.44
CA VAL A 142 -7.60 -8.17 -6.85
C VAL A 142 -7.66 -8.34 -5.32
N MET A 143 -8.68 -7.78 -4.66
CA MET A 143 -8.84 -7.92 -3.21
C MET A 143 -8.99 -9.39 -2.78
N GLN A 144 -9.73 -10.19 -3.53
CA GLN A 144 -9.87 -11.62 -3.28
C GLN A 144 -8.54 -12.38 -3.39
N LYS A 145 -7.70 -12.03 -4.38
CA LYS A 145 -6.36 -12.61 -4.56
C LYS A 145 -5.41 -12.19 -3.45
N LEU A 146 -5.49 -10.93 -3.00
CA LEU A 146 -4.66 -10.40 -1.91
C LEU A 146 -4.94 -11.08 -0.57
N ARG A 147 -6.16 -11.61 -0.39
CA ARG A 147 -6.56 -12.31 0.85
C ARG A 147 -6.30 -11.46 2.10
N LEU A 148 -6.43 -10.15 1.97
CA LEU A 148 -6.17 -9.21 3.07
C LEU A 148 -7.38 -9.06 4.00
N VAL A 149 -8.59 -9.15 3.43
CA VAL A 149 -9.87 -9.08 4.15
C VAL A 149 -10.73 -10.30 3.81
N PRO A 150 -11.64 -10.73 4.70
CA PRO A 150 -12.52 -11.86 4.42
C PRO A 150 -13.67 -11.44 3.50
N LEU A 151 -13.92 -12.26 2.48
CA LEU A 151 -15.09 -12.16 1.59
C LEU A 151 -16.05 -13.35 1.80
N GLY A 152 -16.02 -13.93 3.00
CA GLY A 152 -16.83 -15.07 3.43
C GLY A 152 -16.62 -15.34 4.91
N SER A 153 -17.66 -15.78 5.61
CA SER A 153 -17.65 -16.02 7.05
C SER A 153 -16.59 -17.04 7.48
N GLU A 154 -16.36 -18.04 6.65
CA GLU A 154 -15.39 -19.12 6.84
C GLU A 154 -13.95 -18.63 6.84
N SER A 155 -13.68 -17.48 6.21
CA SER A 155 -12.33 -16.91 6.12
C SER A 155 -12.03 -15.90 7.23
N VAL A 156 -13.02 -15.54 8.07
CA VAL A 156 -12.85 -14.47 9.07
C VAL A 156 -11.76 -14.81 10.08
N GLU A 157 -11.82 -15.99 10.71
CA GLU A 157 -10.86 -16.40 11.74
C GLU A 157 -9.42 -16.49 11.20
N GLU A 158 -9.25 -17.06 10.00
CA GLU A 158 -7.96 -17.15 9.32
C GLU A 158 -7.38 -15.74 9.11
N ARG A 159 -8.19 -14.80 8.61
CA ARG A 159 -7.74 -13.43 8.33
C ARG A 159 -7.41 -12.67 9.61
N VAL A 160 -8.15 -12.89 10.71
CA VAL A 160 -7.83 -12.31 12.03
C VAL A 160 -6.49 -12.84 12.56
N ALA A 161 -6.21 -14.13 12.36
CA ALA A 161 -4.92 -14.71 12.73
C ALA A 161 -3.77 -14.12 11.89
N SER A 162 -3.94 -14.02 10.57
CA SER A 162 -2.97 -13.40 9.66
C SER A 162 -2.72 -11.91 9.98
N PHE A 163 -3.73 -11.18 10.47
CA PHE A 163 -3.61 -9.76 10.80
C PHE A 163 -2.43 -9.45 11.74
N ARG A 164 -2.17 -10.34 12.71
CA ARG A 164 -1.09 -10.18 13.68
C ARG A 164 0.31 -10.26 13.03
N GLN A 165 0.41 -10.95 11.90
CA GLN A 165 1.67 -11.16 11.18
C GLN A 165 2.00 -10.03 10.21
N TYR A 166 1.01 -9.22 9.81
CA TYR A 166 1.26 -8.07 8.94
C TYR A 166 2.12 -7.01 9.64
N SER A 167 2.94 -6.30 8.86
CA SER A 167 3.71 -5.17 9.36
C SER A 167 2.81 -3.96 9.64
N ASP A 168 3.30 -3.02 10.44
CA ASP A 168 2.53 -1.82 10.81
C ASP A 168 2.13 -0.99 9.59
N GLU A 169 2.97 -0.97 8.54
CA GLU A 169 2.69 -0.31 7.27
C GLU A 169 1.43 -0.86 6.59
N ILE A 170 1.18 -2.17 6.69
CA ILE A 170 -0.02 -2.81 6.15
C ILE A 170 -1.22 -2.59 7.06
N ARG A 171 -1.06 -2.81 8.38
CA ARG A 171 -2.15 -2.65 9.35
C ARG A 171 -2.73 -1.24 9.32
N ARG A 172 -1.88 -0.22 9.15
CA ARG A 172 -2.29 1.19 9.03
C ARG A 172 -3.24 1.45 7.87
N ASN A 173 -3.14 0.69 6.79
CA ASN A 173 -3.96 0.85 5.59
C ASN A 173 -5.22 -0.02 5.59
N LEU A 174 -5.36 -0.92 6.55
CA LEU A 174 -6.53 -1.78 6.67
C LEU A 174 -7.87 -1.03 6.80
N PRO A 175 -7.98 0.09 7.54
CA PRO A 175 -9.23 0.86 7.59
C PRO A 175 -9.71 1.32 6.21
N ASP A 176 -8.80 1.87 5.40
CA ASP A 176 -9.11 2.34 4.04
C ASP A 176 -9.45 1.18 3.11
N VAL A 177 -8.76 0.05 3.24
CA VAL A 177 -9.06 -1.17 2.48
C VAL A 177 -10.45 -1.70 2.80
N LEU A 178 -10.83 -1.75 4.08
CA LEU A 178 -12.16 -2.18 4.51
C LEU A 178 -13.24 -1.27 3.94
N LEU A 179 -13.05 0.06 4.03
CA LEU A 179 -13.99 1.03 3.50
C LEU A 179 -14.12 0.95 1.98
N ALA A 180 -13.01 0.85 1.24
CA ALA A 180 -13.03 0.72 -0.21
C ALA A 180 -13.72 -0.58 -0.65
N THR A 181 -13.41 -1.71 0.01
CA THR A 181 -14.06 -2.99 -0.27
C THR A 181 -15.56 -2.93 0.02
N MET A 182 -15.95 -2.35 1.17
CA MET A 182 -17.36 -2.18 1.53
C MET A 182 -18.10 -1.26 0.54
N ASN A 183 -17.48 -0.17 0.08
CA ASN A 183 -18.04 0.71 -0.94
C ASN A 183 -18.24 -0.01 -2.29
N ILE A 184 -17.31 -0.89 -2.69
CA ILE A 184 -17.44 -1.74 -3.88
C ILE A 184 -18.68 -2.62 -3.74
N LEU A 185 -18.83 -3.36 -2.63
CA LEU A 185 -19.97 -4.24 -2.37
C LEU A 185 -21.29 -3.46 -2.38
N TYR A 186 -21.32 -2.32 -1.70
CA TYR A 186 -22.50 -1.45 -1.64
C TYR A 186 -22.90 -0.91 -3.01
N THR A 187 -21.93 -0.45 -3.81
CA THR A 187 -22.19 0.07 -5.16
C THR A 187 -22.74 -1.03 -6.07
N LYS A 188 -22.14 -2.23 -6.02
CA LYS A 188 -22.63 -3.41 -6.75
C LYS A 188 -24.07 -3.76 -6.34
N TYR A 189 -24.37 -3.75 -5.05
CA TYR A 189 -25.72 -4.02 -4.53
C TYR A 189 -26.75 -2.97 -4.97
N ARG A 190 -26.36 -1.70 -5.07
CA ARG A 190 -27.24 -0.64 -5.57
C ARG A 190 -27.54 -0.79 -7.06
N ASN A 191 -26.54 -1.15 -7.86
CA ASN A 191 -26.69 -1.28 -9.31
C ASN A 191 -27.63 -2.43 -9.70
N THR A 192 -27.67 -3.51 -8.91
CA THR A 192 -28.64 -4.60 -9.10
C THR A 192 -30.07 -4.15 -8.79
N ARG A 193 -30.27 -3.29 -7.78
CA ARG A 193 -31.58 -2.71 -7.43
C ARG A 193 -32.10 -1.71 -8.47
N GLY A 194 -31.22 -0.86 -9.02
CA GLY A 194 -31.58 0.17 -10.01
C GLY A 194 -31.93 -0.37 -11.39
N SER A 195 -31.45 -1.57 -11.74
CA SER A 195 -31.70 -2.21 -13.04
C SER A 195 -33.13 -2.78 -13.18
N GLY A 196 -33.93 -2.78 -12.10
CA GLY A 196 -35.31 -3.29 -12.06
C GLY A 196 -36.42 -2.24 -12.05
N GLN A 197 -36.10 -0.94 -12.10
CA GLN A 197 -37.09 0.15 -12.00
C GLN A 197 -37.36 0.90 -13.33
N SER A 198 -37.38 0.21 -14.47
CA SER A 198 -37.95 0.80 -15.69
C SER A 198 -39.46 0.48 -15.75
N PRO A 199 -40.38 1.46 -15.67
CA PRO A 199 -41.82 1.20 -15.51
C PRO A 199 -42.54 0.68 -16.77
N LEU A 200 -41.82 0.34 -17.85
CA LEU A 200 -42.43 0.20 -19.19
C LEU A 200 -42.18 -1.12 -19.90
N ILE A 201 -41.46 -2.10 -19.33
CA ILE A 201 -41.30 -3.41 -19.99
C ILE A 201 -41.45 -4.54 -18.98
N ASP A 202 -42.60 -5.18 -19.08
CA ASP A 202 -43.01 -6.42 -18.41
C ASP A 202 -42.13 -7.57 -18.93
N SER A 203 -40.91 -7.67 -18.42
CA SER A 203 -40.01 -8.79 -18.70
C SER A 203 -39.82 -9.60 -17.44
N HIS A 204 -40.41 -10.80 -17.44
CA HIS A 204 -40.00 -11.96 -16.65
C HIS A 204 -38.49 -12.18 -16.79
N ARG A 205 -37.70 -11.39 -16.06
CA ARG A 205 -36.25 -11.48 -16.01
C ARG A 205 -35.88 -12.16 -14.71
N ASP A 206 -35.28 -13.34 -14.84
CA ASP A 206 -34.44 -14.09 -13.90
C ASP A 206 -34.16 -13.42 -12.52
N ASP A 207 -35.22 -13.27 -11.72
CA ASP A 207 -35.20 -12.57 -10.43
C ASP A 207 -34.40 -13.39 -9.38
N GLY A 208 -34.40 -14.72 -9.54
CA GLY A 208 -33.67 -15.64 -8.68
C GLY A 208 -32.15 -15.47 -8.76
N GLY A 209 -31.59 -15.12 -9.92
CA GLY A 209 -30.16 -14.88 -10.08
C GLY A 209 -29.70 -13.57 -9.42
N GLN A 210 -30.49 -12.51 -9.57
CA GLN A 210 -30.21 -11.21 -8.98
C GLN A 210 -30.33 -11.23 -7.46
N GLU A 211 -31.35 -11.88 -6.91
CA GLU A 211 -31.52 -11.98 -5.45
C GLU A 211 -30.40 -12.81 -4.81
N ARG A 212 -30.02 -13.95 -5.42
CA ARG A 212 -28.86 -14.73 -4.94
C ARG A 212 -27.56 -13.93 -4.96
N TYR A 213 -27.33 -13.13 -5.99
CA TYR A 213 -26.14 -12.29 -6.04
C TYR A 213 -26.16 -11.20 -4.96
N ARG A 214 -27.34 -10.61 -4.68
CA ARG A 214 -27.53 -9.66 -3.58
C ARG A 214 -27.26 -10.31 -2.23
N ASP A 215 -27.71 -11.55 -2.03
CA ASP A 215 -27.38 -12.34 -0.85
C ASP A 215 -25.88 -12.49 -0.68
N ILE A 216 -25.15 -12.86 -1.74
CA ILE A 216 -23.68 -13.01 -1.68
C ILE A 216 -23.02 -11.70 -1.23
N LEU A 217 -23.43 -10.56 -1.80
CA LEU A 217 -22.88 -9.25 -1.41
C LEU A 217 -23.17 -8.90 0.06
N ARG A 218 -24.38 -9.23 0.56
CA ARG A 218 -24.73 -9.05 1.98
C ARG A 218 -23.87 -9.93 2.89
N HIS A 219 -23.65 -11.19 2.53
CA HIS A 219 -22.81 -12.10 3.31
C HIS A 219 -21.35 -11.62 3.34
N GLN A 220 -20.82 -11.12 2.23
CA GLN A 220 -19.49 -10.51 2.16
C GLN A 220 -19.38 -9.27 3.07
N ALA A 221 -20.36 -8.38 3.01
CA ALA A 221 -20.43 -7.20 3.87
C ALA A 221 -20.42 -7.56 5.36
N ARG A 222 -21.20 -8.56 5.77
CA ARG A 222 -21.24 -9.05 7.16
C ARG A 222 -19.90 -9.62 7.58
N ALA A 223 -19.23 -10.40 6.73
CA ALA A 223 -17.89 -10.92 7.01
C ALA A 223 -16.87 -9.80 7.28
N LEU A 224 -16.92 -8.70 6.51
CA LEU A 224 -16.07 -7.53 6.73
C LEU A 224 -16.32 -6.86 8.09
N ILE A 225 -17.59 -6.73 8.51
CA ILE A 225 -17.93 -6.15 9.81
C ILE A 225 -17.48 -7.05 10.95
N THR A 226 -17.76 -8.36 10.87
CA THR A 226 -17.31 -9.32 11.88
C THR A 226 -15.80 -9.28 12.02
N PHE A 227 -15.08 -9.25 10.91
CA PHE A 227 -13.63 -9.10 10.91
C PHE A 227 -13.15 -7.80 11.56
N ALA A 228 -13.73 -6.66 11.19
CA ALA A 228 -13.42 -5.36 11.78
C ALA A 228 -13.66 -5.31 13.30
N GLY A 229 -14.65 -6.07 13.80
CA GLY A 229 -14.92 -6.20 15.23
C GLY A 229 -13.99 -7.16 15.99
N LEU A 230 -13.37 -8.12 15.31
CA LEU A 230 -12.52 -9.15 15.92
C LEU A 230 -11.03 -8.83 15.90
N ILE A 231 -10.56 -7.98 14.98
CA ILE A 231 -9.15 -7.60 14.93
C ILE A 231 -8.74 -6.88 16.23
N PRO A 232 -7.57 -7.21 16.83
CA PRO A 232 -7.05 -6.54 18.02
C PRO A 232 -6.44 -5.18 17.65
N TYR A 233 -7.19 -4.34 16.94
CA TYR A 233 -6.77 -3.06 16.43
C TYR A 233 -7.95 -2.10 16.43
N ARG A 234 -7.77 -0.97 17.10
CA ARG A 234 -8.80 0.07 17.13
C ARG A 234 -8.76 0.82 15.80
N LEU A 235 -9.74 0.52 14.94
CA LEU A 235 -9.91 1.25 13.69
C LEU A 235 -10.12 2.75 13.99
N PRO A 236 -9.45 3.65 13.24
CA PRO A 236 -9.49 5.08 13.49
C PRO A 236 -10.85 5.70 13.11
N GLY A 237 -11.20 6.78 13.80
CA GLY A 237 -12.34 7.65 13.46
C GLY A 237 -13.69 6.94 13.50
N ASP A 238 -14.46 7.13 12.44
CA ASP A 238 -15.81 6.63 12.24
C ASP A 238 -15.86 5.37 11.34
N THR A 239 -14.71 4.75 11.06
CA THR A 239 -14.60 3.58 10.14
C THR A 239 -15.65 2.52 10.43
N ASN A 240 -15.77 2.08 11.69
CA ASN A 240 -16.77 1.08 12.09
C ASN A 240 -18.21 1.56 11.88
N ALA A 241 -18.51 2.83 12.19
CA ALA A 241 -19.84 3.39 11.99
C ALA A 241 -20.20 3.43 10.50
N ARG A 242 -19.25 3.80 9.63
CA ARG A 242 -19.45 3.82 8.17
C ARG A 242 -19.64 2.41 7.59
N LEU A 243 -18.87 1.42 8.07
CA LEU A 243 -19.05 0.02 7.67
C LEU A 243 -20.46 -0.47 8.04
N VAL A 244 -20.88 -0.25 9.28
CA VAL A 244 -22.23 -0.64 9.74
C VAL A 244 -23.32 0.10 8.97
N GLN A 245 -23.17 1.41 8.73
CA GLN A 245 -24.14 2.19 7.97
C GLN A 245 -24.34 1.64 6.56
N MET A 246 -23.26 1.27 5.86
CA MET A 246 -23.36 0.68 4.53
C MET A 246 -24.04 -0.70 4.56
N GLU A 247 -23.79 -1.53 5.57
CA GLU A 247 -24.42 -2.85 5.68
C GLU A 247 -25.91 -2.74 5.96
N VAL A 248 -26.32 -1.81 6.84
CA VAL A 248 -27.74 -1.55 7.11
C VAL A 248 -28.48 -1.12 5.84
N LEU A 249 -27.84 -0.34 4.97
CA LEU A 249 -28.41 0.06 3.67
C LEU A 249 -28.48 -1.08 2.66
N MET A 250 -27.83 -2.22 2.93
CA MET A 250 -27.91 -3.43 2.11
C MET A 250 -28.93 -4.45 2.64
N ASN A 251 -29.45 -4.28 3.86
CA ASN A 251 -30.43 -5.19 4.44
C ASN A 251 -31.86 -4.98 3.92
#